data_AF-A0A9D2ZXV8-F1
#
_entry.id   AF-A0A9D2ZXV8-F1
#
_cell.length_a   1.000
_cell.length_b   1.000
_cell.length_c   1.000
_cell.angle_alpha   90.00
_cell.angle_beta   90.00
_cell.angle_gamma   90.00
#
_symmetry.space_group_name_H-M   'P 1'
#
loop_
_entity.id
_entity.type
_entity.pdbx_description
1 polymer ?
#
loop_
_entity_poly.entity_id
_entity_poly.type
_entity_poly.pdbx_seq_one_letter_code
_entity_poly.pdbx_strand_id
1 'polypeptide(L)'
;MMFVKRFVMSGGERFAVLLNSDGVPMTYPNLYTIIHLRNRGQSINTITAILEDIKLLFQLLDKLGIDLEQRIKNKDFLKLDEIEALVNLTSFNRSRLSGTASKKKIISFPKSNNKERARAKLVVTQDYVSKQLIYRRLTNFAEYIGWFETHLHSSAITSTKQFLKSRRPRKSMDIQAEYKSFDTDQLNKILKAVDPDNQNRIWTSDYITYRNELITYLFLYLGCRKGELLNLKITDITPSQGGTSYLTIKRNPHDGSDSRLYQPLVKTRSRSIA
;
A
#
# COMPACT_ATOMS: atom_id res chain seq x y z
N MET A 1 7.88 -2.43 20.62
CA MET A 1 8.19 -2.28 19.18
C MET A 1 7.30 -1.19 18.60
N MET A 2 7.82 -0.26 17.79
CA MET A 2 7.01 0.79 17.14
C MET A 2 5.89 0.21 16.27
N PHE A 3 4.73 0.86 16.22
CA PHE A 3 3.61 0.43 15.38
C PHE A 3 2.72 1.60 14.93
N VAL A 4 2.07 1.44 13.77
CA VAL A 4 1.09 2.41 13.26
C VAL A 4 -0.30 1.97 13.69
N LYS A 5 -1.01 2.84 14.41
CA LYS A 5 -2.38 2.59 14.87
C LYS A 5 -3.35 3.45 14.09
N ARG A 6 -4.42 2.84 13.57
CA ARG A 6 -5.56 3.55 12.97
C ARG A 6 -6.70 3.66 13.96
N PHE A 7 -7.41 4.77 13.91
CA PHE A 7 -8.59 5.03 14.76
C PHE A 7 -9.55 5.99 14.08
N VAL A 8 -10.76 6.10 14.63
CA VAL A 8 -11.79 7.07 14.21
C VAL A 8 -11.89 8.12 15.32
N MET A 9 -11.82 9.40 14.97
CA MET A 9 -12.03 10.50 15.90
C MET A 9 -13.52 10.68 16.21
N SER A 10 -13.85 11.44 17.26
CA SER A 10 -15.24 11.76 17.62
C SER A 10 -16.04 12.37 16.47
N GLY A 11 -15.39 13.15 15.59
CA GLY A 11 -16.01 13.71 14.37
C GLY A 11 -16.17 12.74 13.20
N GLY A 12 -15.91 11.43 13.37
CA GLY A 12 -16.01 10.43 12.30
C GLY A 12 -14.81 10.36 11.35
N GLU A 13 -13.87 11.31 11.45
CA GLU A 13 -12.65 11.31 10.65
C GLU A 13 -11.73 10.14 11.04
N ARG A 14 -11.13 9.51 10.03
CA ARG A 14 -10.26 8.33 10.18
C ARG A 14 -8.81 8.77 10.17
N PHE A 15 -8.07 8.41 11.21
CA PHE A 15 -6.68 8.81 11.43
C PHE A 15 -5.74 7.63 11.57
N ALA A 16 -4.45 7.92 11.40
CA ALA A 16 -3.35 7.02 11.68
C ALA A 16 -2.28 7.77 12.46
N VAL A 17 -1.69 7.11 13.44
CA VAL A 17 -0.62 7.65 14.29
C VAL A 17 0.49 6.61 14.42
N LEU A 18 1.74 7.04 14.40
CA LEU A 18 2.90 6.20 14.70
C LEU A 18 3.20 6.31 16.20
N LEU A 19 3.18 5.16 16.88
CA LEU A 19 3.45 5.01 18.30
C LEU A 19 4.84 4.39 18.51
N ASN A 20 5.55 4.85 19.55
CA ASN A 20 6.81 4.28 20.00
C ASN A 20 6.62 2.91 20.68
N SER A 21 7.69 2.33 21.25
CA SER A 21 7.63 1.05 21.97
C SER A 21 6.67 1.06 23.16
N ASP A 22 6.48 2.22 23.78
CA ASP A 22 5.73 2.41 25.02
C ASP A 22 4.26 2.79 24.74
N GLY A 23 3.88 2.84 23.46
CA GLY A 23 2.53 3.23 23.03
C GLY A 23 2.28 4.73 22.97
N VAL A 24 3.33 5.56 23.13
CA VAL A 24 3.24 7.02 23.07
C VAL A 24 3.41 7.50 21.62
N PRO A 25 2.59 8.46 21.14
CA PRO A 25 2.76 9.04 19.82
C PRO A 25 4.13 9.69 19.63
N MET A 26 4.82 9.31 18.55
CA MET A 26 6.09 9.96 18.19
C MET A 26 5.83 11.37 17.66
N THR A 27 6.41 12.40 18.28
CA THR A 27 6.11 13.81 17.99
C THR A 27 6.33 14.18 16.52
N TYR A 28 7.57 14.06 16.02
CA TYR A 28 7.92 14.56 14.68
C TYR A 28 7.31 13.75 13.51
N PRO A 29 7.28 12.40 13.54
CA PRO A 29 6.61 11.62 12.50
C PRO A 29 5.13 12.00 12.36
N ASN A 30 4.42 12.14 13.48
CA ASN A 30 3.00 12.46 13.46
C ASN A 30 2.77 13.91 13.03
N LEU A 31 3.57 14.86 13.53
CA LEU A 31 3.53 16.26 13.11
C LEU A 31 3.75 16.42 11.60
N TYR A 32 4.75 15.72 11.04
CA TYR A 32 5.01 15.68 9.60
C TYR A 32 3.76 15.27 8.82
N THR A 33 3.12 14.17 9.23
CA THR A 33 1.95 13.66 8.51
C THR A 33 0.74 14.58 8.62
N ILE A 34 0.57 15.29 9.73
CA ILE A 34 -0.50 16.27 9.89
C ILE A 34 -0.28 17.43 8.91
N ILE A 35 0.90 18.04 8.93
CA ILE A 35 1.21 19.23 8.15
C ILE A 35 1.24 18.93 6.63
N HIS A 36 1.94 17.86 6.23
CA HIS A 36 2.25 17.64 4.81
C HIS A 36 1.31 16.68 4.09
N LEU A 37 0.57 15.86 4.83
CA LEU A 37 -0.31 14.86 4.22
C LEU A 37 -1.77 15.15 4.54
N ARG A 38 -2.12 15.19 5.83
CA ARG A 38 -3.51 15.35 6.27
C ARG A 38 -4.08 16.69 5.85
N ASN A 39 -3.42 17.80 6.20
CA ASN A 39 -3.92 19.14 5.86
C ASN A 39 -4.00 19.38 4.34
N ARG A 40 -3.30 18.56 3.55
CA ARG A 40 -3.38 18.54 2.08
C ARG A 40 -4.44 17.57 1.53
N GLY A 41 -5.29 16.99 2.38
CA GLY A 41 -6.36 16.09 1.99
C GLY A 41 -5.90 14.73 1.47
N GLN A 42 -4.71 14.27 1.86
CA GLN A 42 -4.24 12.92 1.47
C GLN A 42 -5.11 11.84 2.11
N SER A 43 -5.37 10.76 1.36
CA SER A 43 -6.17 9.65 1.86
C SER A 43 -5.51 8.97 3.07
N ILE A 44 -6.31 8.47 4.01
CA ILE A 44 -5.80 7.76 5.19
C ILE A 44 -4.92 6.55 4.83
N ASN A 45 -5.19 5.87 3.70
CA ASN A 45 -4.36 4.78 3.23
C ASN A 45 -2.97 5.28 2.77
N THR A 46 -2.90 6.44 2.14
CA THR A 46 -1.63 7.09 1.78
C THR A 46 -0.84 7.48 3.03
N ILE A 47 -1.50 8.12 4.01
CA ILE A 47 -0.88 8.52 5.28
C ILE A 47 -0.34 7.30 6.01
N THR A 48 -1.14 6.24 6.15
CA THR A 48 -0.74 4.98 6.79
C THR A 48 0.48 4.37 6.09
N ALA A 49 0.49 4.35 4.75
CA ALA A 49 1.59 3.79 3.98
C ALA A 49 2.90 4.59 4.13
N ILE A 50 2.81 5.91 4.34
CA ILE A 50 3.97 6.77 4.62
C ILE A 50 4.45 6.58 6.07
N LEU A 51 3.54 6.51 7.05
CA LEU A 51 3.90 6.20 8.45
C LEU A 51 4.57 4.83 8.57
N GLU A 52 4.13 3.83 7.80
CA GLU A 52 4.77 2.51 7.74
C GLU A 52 6.18 2.55 7.14
N ASP A 53 6.44 3.48 6.23
CA ASP A 53 7.79 3.71 5.70
C ASP A 53 8.64 4.47 6.73
N ILE A 54 8.12 5.53 7.35
CA ILE A 54 8.83 6.26 8.41
C ILE A 54 9.16 5.32 9.59
N LYS A 55 8.24 4.44 9.98
CA LYS A 55 8.50 3.39 10.97
C LYS A 55 9.69 2.51 10.55
N LEU A 56 9.72 2.08 9.29
CA LEU A 56 10.84 1.29 8.77
C LEU A 56 12.14 2.10 8.82
N LEU A 57 12.12 3.39 8.47
CA LEU A 57 13.29 4.26 8.57
C LEU A 57 13.86 4.25 9.99
N PHE A 58 13.04 4.52 11.02
CA PHE A 58 13.52 4.48 12.40
C PHE A 58 14.09 3.11 12.78
N GLN A 59 13.41 2.01 12.41
CA GLN A 59 13.94 0.66 12.65
C GLN A 59 15.30 0.40 11.98
N LEU A 60 15.55 1.00 10.81
CA LEU A 60 16.84 0.88 10.12
C LEU A 60 17.91 1.76 10.78
N LEU A 61 17.55 2.96 11.23
CA LEU A 61 18.47 3.85 11.94
C LEU A 61 18.85 3.29 13.31
N ASP A 62 17.91 2.71 14.04
CA ASP A 62 18.17 2.00 15.31
C ASP A 62 19.21 0.88 15.11
N LYS A 63 19.11 0.13 14.00
CA LYS A 63 20.08 -0.92 13.63
C LYS A 63 21.47 -0.39 13.28
N LEU A 64 21.54 0.84 12.79
CA LEU A 64 22.80 1.53 12.52
C LEU A 64 23.33 2.26 13.76
N GLY A 65 22.60 2.23 14.89
CA GLY A 65 22.96 2.96 16.11
C GLY A 65 22.79 4.48 15.98
N ILE A 66 21.92 4.94 15.08
CA ILE A 66 21.74 6.36 14.76
C ILE A 66 20.46 6.88 15.41
N ASP A 67 20.60 7.79 16.38
CA ASP A 67 19.50 8.61 16.87
C ASP A 67 19.32 9.85 15.97
N LEU A 68 18.37 9.76 15.04
CA LEU A 68 18.11 10.82 14.07
C LEU A 68 17.73 12.15 14.72
N GLU A 69 16.94 12.11 15.79
CA GLU A 69 16.43 13.33 16.43
C GLU A 69 17.56 14.08 17.14
N GLN A 70 18.36 13.37 17.94
CA GLN A 70 19.50 13.98 18.64
C GLN A 70 20.53 14.52 17.65
N ARG A 71 20.81 13.77 16.58
CA ARG A 71 21.76 14.19 15.54
C ARG A 71 21.31 15.44 14.80
N ILE A 72 20.03 15.51 14.41
CA ILE A 72 19.50 16.72 13.77
C ILE A 72 19.53 17.89 14.76
N LYS A 73 19.15 17.73 16.03
CA LYS A 73 19.25 18.79 17.05
C LYS A 73 20.68 19.36 17.15
N ASN A 74 21.68 18.48 17.12
CA ASN A 74 23.09 18.84 17.19
C ASN A 74 23.70 19.30 15.85
N LYS A 75 22.90 19.38 14.77
CA LYS A 75 23.35 19.71 13.40
C LYS A 75 24.38 18.71 12.82
N ASP A 76 24.42 17.50 13.36
CA ASP A 76 25.25 16.40 12.86
C ASP A 76 24.41 15.55 11.91
N PHE A 77 24.20 16.02 10.68
CA PHE A 77 23.35 15.35 9.70
C PHE A 77 23.94 14.01 9.21
N LEU A 78 23.10 13.18 8.57
CA LEU A 78 23.53 11.88 8.06
C LEU A 78 24.67 12.02 7.04
N LYS A 79 25.73 11.24 7.26
CA LYS A 79 26.89 11.16 6.38
C LYS A 79 26.61 10.26 5.18
N LEU A 80 27.45 10.38 4.15
CA LEU A 80 27.26 9.67 2.89
C LEU A 80 27.28 8.15 3.06
N ASP A 81 28.22 7.64 3.86
CA ASP A 81 28.37 6.22 4.19
C ASP A 81 27.14 5.67 4.94
N GLU A 82 26.58 6.43 5.87
CA GLU A 82 25.35 6.08 6.59
C GLU A 82 24.14 6.04 5.64
N ILE A 83 24.07 6.98 4.69
CA ILE A 83 23.04 6.99 3.65
C ILE A 83 23.16 5.75 2.76
N GLU A 84 24.36 5.37 2.33
CA GLU A 84 24.57 4.15 1.53
C GLU A 84 24.19 2.88 2.31
N ALA A 85 24.55 2.81 3.60
CA ALA A 85 24.14 1.72 4.47
C ALA A 85 22.60 1.63 4.60
N LEU A 86 21.93 2.77 4.83
CA LEU A 86 20.47 2.85 4.91
C LEU A 86 19.80 2.42 3.59
N VAL A 87 20.31 2.90 2.45
CA VAL A 87 19.79 2.55 1.11
C VAL A 87 19.91 1.04 0.88
N ASN A 88 21.06 0.45 1.20
CA ASN A 88 21.29 -0.99 1.09
C ASN A 88 20.29 -1.77 1.96
N LEU A 89 20.15 -1.40 3.23
CA LEU A 89 19.22 -2.07 4.15
C LEU A 89 17.75 -1.98 3.71
N THR A 90 17.36 -0.85 3.08
CA THR A 90 16.01 -0.61 2.57
C THR A 90 15.62 -1.58 1.45
N SER A 91 16.62 -2.12 0.74
CA SER A 91 16.43 -3.06 -0.36
C SER A 91 15.99 -4.46 0.11
N PHE A 92 16.18 -4.80 1.38
CA PHE A 92 15.83 -6.12 1.91
C PHE A 92 14.36 -6.23 2.35
N ASN A 93 13.86 -7.47 2.33
CA ASN A 93 12.58 -7.85 2.92
C ASN A 93 12.60 -7.71 4.44
N ARG A 94 11.43 -7.38 5.01
CA ARG A 94 11.27 -7.15 6.46
C ARG A 94 11.65 -8.39 7.29
N SER A 95 11.42 -9.60 6.78
CA SER A 95 11.78 -10.88 7.44
C SER A 95 13.29 -11.05 7.66
N ARG A 96 14.11 -10.56 6.72
CA ARG A 96 15.56 -10.56 6.85
C ARG A 96 16.03 -9.51 7.85
N LEU A 97 15.34 -8.37 7.92
CA LEU A 97 15.62 -7.33 8.90
C LEU A 97 15.27 -7.77 10.33
N SER A 98 14.22 -8.57 10.54
CA SER A 98 13.86 -9.07 11.88
C SER A 98 14.69 -10.26 12.37
N GLY A 99 15.71 -10.71 11.61
CA GLY A 99 16.52 -11.88 11.99
C GLY A 99 15.76 -13.22 11.94
N THR A 100 14.48 -13.21 11.56
CA THR A 100 13.61 -14.39 11.44
C THR A 100 13.67 -15.03 10.06
N ALA A 101 14.61 -14.62 9.20
CA ALA A 101 14.90 -15.31 7.96
C ALA A 101 15.35 -16.75 8.28
N SER A 102 14.44 -17.69 8.07
CA SER A 102 14.74 -19.11 8.17
C SER A 102 15.93 -19.43 7.26
N LYS A 103 17.01 -20.02 7.79
CA LYS A 103 18.13 -20.60 7.03
C LYS A 103 17.69 -21.84 6.21
N LYS A 104 16.43 -21.91 5.77
CA LYS A 104 15.89 -23.04 5.03
C LYS A 104 16.16 -22.84 3.53
N LYS A 105 17.31 -23.37 3.08
CA LYS A 105 17.49 -23.79 1.69
C LYS A 105 16.51 -24.95 1.41
N ILE A 106 15.26 -24.65 1.07
CA ILE A 106 14.36 -25.65 0.48
C ILE A 106 14.40 -25.43 -1.03
N ILE A 107 15.28 -26.19 -1.69
CA ILE A 107 15.21 -26.37 -3.14
C ILE A 107 14.12 -27.42 -3.37
N SER A 108 12.86 -27.00 -3.47
CA SER A 108 11.80 -27.90 -3.92
C SER A 108 11.82 -27.93 -5.45
N PHE A 109 12.29 -29.04 -6.04
CA PHE A 109 12.13 -29.28 -7.47
C PHE A 109 10.65 -29.58 -7.78
N PRO A 110 9.97 -28.80 -8.64
CA PRO A 110 8.59 -29.09 -9.01
C PRO A 110 8.53 -30.25 -9.99
N LYS A 111 7.63 -31.22 -9.74
CA LYS A 111 7.28 -32.25 -10.73
C LYS A 111 6.74 -31.59 -11.99
N SER A 112 7.37 -31.90 -13.12
CA SER A 112 7.04 -31.42 -14.46
C SER A 112 5.60 -31.82 -14.82
N ASN A 113 4.66 -30.89 -14.75
CA ASN A 113 3.40 -30.98 -15.52
C ASN A 113 2.70 -29.62 -15.76
N ASN A 114 3.33 -28.48 -15.43
CA ASN A 114 2.75 -27.17 -15.72
C ASN A 114 3.86 -26.17 -16.11
N LYS A 115 4.09 -26.03 -17.42
CA LYS A 115 5.11 -25.12 -18.00
C LYS A 115 4.87 -23.65 -17.63
N GLU A 116 3.62 -23.24 -17.37
CA GLU A 116 3.28 -21.88 -16.91
C GLU A 116 3.66 -21.63 -15.45
N ARG A 117 3.50 -22.63 -14.56
CA ARG A 117 3.99 -22.54 -13.17
C ARG A 117 5.51 -22.59 -13.10
N ALA A 118 6.17 -23.25 -14.05
CA ALA A 118 7.63 -23.26 -14.15
C ALA A 118 8.20 -21.88 -14.53
N ARG A 119 7.52 -21.10 -15.38
CA ARG A 119 7.91 -19.71 -15.71
C ARG A 119 7.59 -18.70 -14.60
N ALA A 120 6.50 -18.91 -13.85
CA ALA A 120 6.12 -18.04 -12.74
C ALA A 120 6.89 -18.30 -11.43
N LYS A 121 7.62 -19.42 -11.31
CA LYS A 121 8.34 -19.80 -10.08
C LYS A 121 9.74 -20.35 -10.30
N LEU A 122 10.56 -19.65 -11.08
CA LEU A 122 11.99 -19.57 -10.77
C LEU A 122 12.16 -18.55 -9.63
N VAL A 123 11.52 -18.82 -8.48
CA VAL A 123 11.74 -18.08 -7.24
C VAL A 123 13.10 -18.53 -6.72
N VAL A 124 14.16 -17.99 -7.31
CA VAL A 124 15.32 -17.65 -6.50
C VAL A 124 14.75 -16.71 -5.45
N THR A 125 14.88 -17.08 -4.18
CA THR A 125 14.52 -16.27 -3.03
C THR A 125 15.21 -14.91 -3.14
N GLN A 126 14.59 -13.97 -3.84
CA GLN A 126 15.05 -12.60 -3.82
C GLN A 126 14.62 -12.06 -2.46
N ASP A 127 15.54 -12.10 -1.52
CA ASP A 127 15.50 -11.39 -0.24
C ASP A 127 15.28 -9.88 -0.41
N TYR A 128 15.22 -9.40 -1.65
CA TYR A 128 15.04 -8.01 -2.01
C TYR A 128 13.57 -7.68 -2.27
N VAL A 129 13.20 -6.45 -1.94
CA VAL A 129 11.91 -5.86 -2.31
C VAL A 129 11.92 -5.33 -3.74
N SER A 130 10.74 -5.12 -4.32
CA SER A 130 10.63 -4.57 -5.67
C SER A 130 11.25 -3.17 -5.79
N LYS A 131 11.80 -2.85 -6.98
CA LYS A 131 12.37 -1.52 -7.27
C LYS A 131 11.37 -0.39 -7.02
N GLN A 132 10.07 -0.61 -7.32
CA GLN A 132 9.01 0.36 -7.04
C GLN A 132 8.84 0.62 -5.53
N LEU A 133 8.93 -0.44 -4.70
CA LEU A 133 8.83 -0.29 -3.26
C LEU A 133 10.06 0.44 -2.69
N ILE A 134 11.27 0.12 -3.17
CA ILE A 134 12.50 0.84 -2.80
C ILE A 134 12.38 2.32 -3.17
N TYR A 135 11.95 2.63 -4.40
CA TYR A 135 11.73 4.00 -4.86
C TYR A 135 10.78 4.77 -3.92
N ARG A 136 9.65 4.16 -3.57
CA ARG A 136 8.65 4.75 -2.65
C ARG A 136 9.26 5.01 -1.28
N ARG A 137 9.91 4.00 -0.68
CA ARG A 137 10.55 4.10 0.63
C ARG A 137 11.58 5.23 0.67
N LEU A 138 12.54 5.22 -0.26
CA LEU A 138 13.59 6.25 -0.32
C LEU A 138 13.01 7.65 -0.58
N THR A 139 11.94 7.76 -1.37
CA THR A 139 11.25 9.04 -1.54
C THR A 139 10.66 9.52 -0.23
N ASN A 140 9.93 8.66 0.48
CA ASN A 140 9.31 9.00 1.77
C ASN A 140 10.36 9.31 2.86
N PHE A 141 11.48 8.56 2.89
CA PHE A 141 12.58 8.83 3.81
C PHE A 141 13.20 10.20 3.54
N ALA A 142 13.48 10.50 2.28
CA ALA A 142 14.06 11.78 1.87
C ALA A 142 13.15 12.96 2.17
N GLU A 143 11.84 12.83 1.92
CA GLU A 143 10.87 13.88 2.24
C GLU A 143 10.73 14.09 3.75
N TYR A 144 10.68 13.02 4.54
CA TYR A 144 10.58 13.13 6.00
C TYR A 144 11.86 13.72 6.61
N ILE A 145 13.03 13.18 6.29
CA ILE A 145 14.31 13.66 6.85
C ILE A 145 14.57 15.10 6.43
N GLY A 146 14.38 15.43 5.15
CA GLY A 146 14.57 16.80 4.69
C GLY A 146 13.59 17.79 5.32
N TRP A 147 12.34 17.37 5.57
CA TRP A 147 11.43 18.18 6.37
C TRP A 147 11.93 18.33 7.82
N PHE A 148 12.38 17.25 8.45
CA PHE A 148 12.77 17.29 9.86
C PHE A 148 14.00 18.18 10.10
N GLU A 149 15.00 18.10 9.22
CA GLU A 149 16.17 18.97 9.21
C GLU A 149 15.78 20.44 9.04
N THR A 150 14.94 20.76 8.05
CA THR A 150 14.48 22.15 7.81
C THR A 150 13.52 22.66 8.87
N HIS A 151 12.76 21.79 9.52
CA HIS A 151 11.83 22.15 10.59
C HIS A 151 12.58 22.55 11.86
N LEU A 152 13.67 21.86 12.22
CA LEU A 152 14.50 22.20 13.36
C LEU A 152 15.53 23.30 13.06
N HIS A 153 16.03 23.34 11.82
CA HIS A 153 17.05 24.30 11.39
C HIS A 153 16.69 24.92 10.04
N SER A 154 15.78 25.90 10.04
CA SER A 154 15.24 26.52 8.83
C SER A 154 16.28 27.12 7.87
N SER A 155 17.44 27.52 8.40
CA SER A 155 18.52 28.13 7.62
C SER A 155 19.65 27.16 7.26
N ALA A 156 19.57 25.89 7.68
CA ALA A 156 20.59 24.90 7.36
C ALA A 156 20.46 24.41 5.92
N ILE A 157 21.56 24.41 5.19
CA ILE A 157 21.65 23.79 3.86
C ILE A 157 21.96 22.30 4.10
N THR A 158 20.99 21.43 3.85
CA THR A 158 21.18 19.98 3.97
C THR A 158 21.11 19.26 2.63
N SER A 159 21.97 18.28 2.45
CA SER A 159 22.09 17.48 1.22
C SER A 159 21.46 16.09 1.35
N THR A 160 21.08 15.66 2.56
CA THR A 160 20.52 14.33 2.88
C THR A 160 19.37 13.96 1.96
N LYS A 161 18.41 14.88 1.78
CA LYS A 161 17.25 14.69 0.90
C LYS A 161 17.67 14.45 -0.55
N GLN A 162 18.63 15.21 -1.06
CA GLN A 162 19.11 15.09 -2.44
C GLN A 162 19.86 13.77 -2.63
N PHE A 163 20.72 13.40 -1.67
CA PHE A 163 21.46 12.15 -1.72
C PHE A 163 20.52 10.94 -1.71
N LEU A 164 19.57 10.85 -0.79
CA LEU A 164 18.59 9.76 -0.77
C LEU A 164 17.79 9.67 -2.07
N LYS A 165 17.37 10.81 -2.64
CA LYS A 165 16.64 10.82 -3.92
C LYS A 165 17.48 10.37 -5.10
N SER A 166 18.79 10.65 -5.09
CA SER A 166 19.71 10.24 -6.16
C SER A 166 19.95 8.73 -6.19
N ARG A 167 19.80 8.04 -5.06
CA ARG A 167 19.95 6.56 -4.93
C ARG A 167 18.67 5.79 -5.25
N ARG A 168 17.60 6.47 -5.67
CA ARG A 168 16.35 5.81 -6.06
C ARG A 168 16.59 4.93 -7.30
N PRO A 169 16.03 3.72 -7.36
CA PRO A 169 16.08 2.91 -8.56
C PRO A 169 15.51 3.66 -9.75
N ARG A 170 16.20 3.61 -10.89
CA ARG A 170 15.67 4.16 -12.15
C ARG A 170 14.52 3.29 -12.64
N LYS A 171 13.50 3.93 -13.22
CA LYS A 171 12.43 3.23 -13.92
C LYS A 171 13.05 2.51 -15.12
N SER A 172 12.83 1.20 -15.25
CA SER A 172 13.18 0.51 -16.48
C SER A 172 12.31 1.13 -17.58
N MET A 173 12.92 1.75 -18.58
CA MET A 173 12.19 2.28 -19.73
C MET A 173 11.67 1.15 -20.62
N ASP A 174 12.23 -0.04 -20.48
CA ASP A 174 12.11 -1.14 -21.44
C ASP A 174 11.17 -2.26 -20.97
N ILE A 175 10.06 -1.88 -20.35
CA ILE A 175 8.98 -2.84 -20.09
C ILE A 175 7.96 -2.57 -21.18
N GLN A 176 8.06 -3.30 -22.29
CA GLN A 176 6.86 -3.64 -23.07
C GLN A 176 5.89 -4.22 -22.04
N ALA A 177 4.91 -3.42 -21.64
CA ALA A 177 3.93 -3.84 -20.68
C ALA A 177 3.15 -4.96 -21.34
N GLU A 178 3.51 -6.20 -21.03
CA GLU A 178 2.74 -7.38 -21.41
C GLU A 178 1.29 -7.09 -21.05
N TYR A 179 0.41 -7.13 -22.05
CA TYR A 179 -0.98 -6.79 -21.86
C TYR A 179 -1.62 -7.84 -20.95
N LYS A 180 -2.02 -7.42 -19.75
CA LYS A 180 -2.59 -8.31 -18.72
C LYS A 180 -4.10 -8.16 -18.70
N SER A 181 -4.78 -8.88 -19.59
CA SER A 181 -6.22 -9.12 -19.51
C SER A 181 -6.50 -10.62 -19.62
N PHE A 182 -7.69 -11.03 -19.19
CA PHE A 182 -8.17 -12.36 -19.52
C PHE A 182 -8.53 -12.43 -21.00
N ASP A 183 -8.23 -13.56 -21.63
CA ASP A 183 -8.82 -13.91 -22.92
C ASP A 183 -10.24 -14.48 -22.73
N THR A 184 -10.96 -14.68 -23.84
CA THR A 184 -12.35 -15.16 -23.83
C THR A 184 -12.49 -16.54 -23.17
N ASP A 185 -11.53 -17.44 -23.37
CA ASP A 185 -11.57 -18.79 -22.80
C ASP A 185 -11.33 -18.78 -21.30
N GLN A 186 -10.39 -17.96 -20.84
CA GLN A 186 -10.14 -17.70 -19.42
C GLN A 186 -11.37 -17.09 -18.76
N LEU A 187 -12.02 -16.12 -19.41
CA LEU A 187 -13.22 -15.49 -18.89
C LEU A 187 -14.37 -16.51 -18.77
N ASN A 188 -14.60 -17.32 -19.80
CA ASN A 188 -15.60 -18.38 -19.78
C ASN A 188 -15.36 -19.39 -18.66
N LYS A 189 -14.10 -19.75 -18.39
CA LYS A 189 -13.74 -20.61 -17.25
C LYS A 189 -14.08 -19.95 -15.91
N ILE A 190 -13.79 -18.66 -15.75
CA ILE A 190 -14.11 -17.92 -14.52
C ILE A 190 -15.62 -17.87 -14.32
N LEU A 191 -16.40 -17.49 -15.34
CA LEU A 191 -17.86 -17.40 -15.25
C LEU A 191 -18.50 -18.75 -14.90
N LYS A 192 -18.09 -19.84 -15.56
CA LYS A 192 -18.54 -21.19 -15.21
C LYS A 192 -18.17 -21.58 -13.78
N ALA A 193 -17.01 -21.14 -13.29
CA ALA A 193 -16.54 -21.49 -11.96
C ALA A 193 -17.32 -20.77 -10.84
N VAL A 194 -17.88 -19.60 -11.12
CA VAL A 194 -18.68 -18.83 -10.15
C VAL A 194 -20.19 -19.06 -10.27
N ASP A 195 -20.62 -19.79 -11.30
CA ASP A 195 -22.01 -20.17 -11.55
C ASP A 195 -22.61 -20.95 -10.36
N PRO A 196 -23.74 -20.49 -9.77
CA PRO A 196 -24.44 -21.16 -8.68
C PRO A 196 -24.90 -22.58 -8.98
N ASP A 197 -25.19 -22.88 -10.24
CA ASP A 197 -25.68 -24.18 -10.70
C ASP A 197 -24.54 -25.15 -11.04
N ASN A 198 -23.30 -24.72 -10.89
CA ASN A 198 -22.14 -25.58 -11.08
C ASN A 198 -22.11 -26.68 -10.00
N GLN A 199 -22.04 -27.94 -10.44
CA GLN A 199 -21.93 -29.12 -9.58
C GLN A 199 -20.66 -29.12 -8.71
N ASN A 200 -19.58 -28.51 -9.21
CA ASN A 200 -18.30 -28.38 -8.51
C ASN A 200 -18.17 -27.00 -7.84
N ARG A 201 -19.03 -26.74 -6.85
CA ARG A 201 -19.06 -25.44 -6.15
C ARG A 201 -17.74 -25.13 -5.44
N ILE A 202 -17.25 -23.90 -5.60
CA ILE A 202 -16.07 -23.39 -4.90
C ILE A 202 -16.39 -23.03 -3.44
N TRP A 203 -17.62 -22.55 -3.19
CA TRP A 203 -18.05 -22.02 -1.90
C TRP A 203 -19.11 -22.90 -1.25
N THR A 204 -19.10 -22.91 0.07
CA THR A 204 -19.91 -23.80 0.90
C THR A 204 -21.36 -23.35 1.08
N SER A 205 -21.67 -22.07 0.82
CA SER A 205 -22.98 -21.47 1.08
C SER A 205 -23.51 -20.78 -0.15
N ASP A 206 -24.80 -20.99 -0.45
CA ASP A 206 -25.49 -20.35 -1.58
C ASP A 206 -25.38 -18.83 -1.52
N TYR A 207 -25.54 -18.24 -0.33
CA TYR A 207 -25.36 -16.79 -0.14
C TYR A 207 -23.99 -16.30 -0.59
N ILE A 208 -22.92 -17.02 -0.25
CA ILE A 208 -21.55 -16.66 -0.64
C ILE A 208 -21.38 -16.81 -2.15
N THR A 209 -21.97 -17.85 -2.73
CA THR A 209 -21.93 -18.13 -4.17
C THR A 209 -22.58 -17.01 -4.97
N TYR A 210 -23.86 -16.71 -4.73
CA TYR A 210 -24.57 -15.62 -5.42
C TYR A 210 -23.90 -14.26 -5.22
N ARG A 211 -23.42 -13.97 -3.99
CA ARG A 211 -22.69 -12.72 -3.74
C ARG A 211 -21.41 -12.63 -4.58
N ASN A 212 -20.61 -13.69 -4.63
CA ASN A 212 -19.33 -13.67 -5.33
C ASN A 212 -19.48 -13.73 -6.85
N GLU A 213 -20.51 -14.40 -7.35
CA GLU A 213 -20.94 -14.33 -8.75
C GLU A 213 -21.27 -12.88 -9.14
N LEU A 214 -22.13 -12.20 -8.37
CA LEU A 214 -22.48 -10.80 -8.61
C LEU A 214 -21.23 -9.90 -8.60
N ILE A 215 -20.31 -10.10 -7.67
CA ILE A 215 -19.05 -9.36 -7.61
C ILE A 215 -18.23 -9.56 -8.90
N THR A 216 -18.19 -10.78 -9.44
CA THR A 216 -17.51 -11.10 -10.70
C THR A 216 -18.12 -10.34 -11.86
N TYR A 217 -19.45 -10.34 -11.97
CA TYR A 217 -20.16 -9.59 -13.00
C TYR A 217 -19.97 -8.08 -12.88
N LEU A 218 -20.00 -7.53 -11.67
CA LEU A 218 -19.74 -6.10 -11.45
C LEU A 218 -18.32 -5.70 -11.85
N PHE A 219 -17.31 -6.55 -11.62
CA PHE A 219 -15.97 -6.28 -12.11
C PHE A 219 -15.89 -6.34 -13.63
N LEU A 220 -16.52 -7.35 -14.25
CA LEU A 220 -16.48 -7.57 -15.69
C LEU A 220 -17.18 -6.45 -16.46
N TYR A 221 -18.41 -6.11 -16.08
CA TYR A 221 -19.25 -5.20 -16.85
C TYR A 221 -19.02 -3.72 -16.48
N LEU A 222 -18.74 -3.41 -15.22
CA LEU A 222 -18.55 -2.00 -14.80
C LEU A 222 -17.09 -1.56 -14.86
N GLY A 223 -16.14 -2.50 -14.97
CA GLY A 223 -14.70 -2.21 -14.90
C GLY A 223 -14.29 -1.50 -13.60
N CYS A 224 -15.06 -1.69 -12.52
CA CYS A 224 -14.86 -0.95 -11.28
C CYS A 224 -13.63 -1.45 -10.52
N ARG A 225 -13.00 -0.56 -9.73
CA ARG A 225 -11.90 -0.96 -8.84
C ARG A 225 -12.47 -1.64 -7.60
N LYS A 226 -11.69 -2.54 -6.98
CA LYS A 226 -12.06 -3.19 -5.71
C LYS A 226 -12.59 -2.21 -4.64
N GLY A 227 -11.94 -1.05 -4.49
CA GLY A 227 -12.37 -0.05 -3.51
C GLY A 227 -13.68 0.67 -3.84
N GLU A 228 -14.07 0.68 -5.12
CA GLU A 228 -15.36 1.20 -5.58
C GLU A 228 -16.46 0.19 -5.28
N LEU A 229 -16.25 -1.07 -5.69
CA LEU A 229 -17.17 -2.17 -5.43
C LEU A 229 -17.53 -2.32 -3.95
N LEU A 230 -16.54 -2.25 -3.06
CA LEU A 230 -16.74 -2.40 -1.61
C LEU A 230 -17.44 -1.20 -0.93
N ASN A 231 -17.67 -0.12 -1.68
CA ASN A 231 -18.37 1.08 -1.22
C ASN A 231 -19.78 1.22 -1.82
N LEU A 232 -20.18 0.35 -2.73
CA LEU A 232 -21.50 0.39 -3.34
C LEU A 232 -22.59 0.19 -2.28
N LYS A 233 -23.63 1.02 -2.33
CA LYS A 233 -24.87 0.86 -1.55
C LYS A 233 -26.04 0.61 -2.48
N ILE A 234 -27.09 -0.02 -1.96
CA ILE A 234 -28.35 -0.24 -2.69
C ILE A 234 -28.94 1.11 -3.15
N THR A 235 -28.79 2.15 -2.34
CA THR A 235 -29.21 3.53 -2.63
C THR A 235 -28.42 4.23 -3.74
N ASP A 236 -27.37 3.60 -4.27
CA ASP A 236 -26.57 4.15 -5.36
C ASP A 236 -27.09 3.75 -6.75
N ILE A 237 -28.14 2.91 -6.79
CA ILE A 237 -28.83 2.51 -8.01
C ILE A 237 -29.98 3.50 -8.26
N THR A 238 -29.97 4.16 -9.41
CA THR A 238 -31.10 4.98 -9.86
C THR A 238 -31.93 4.16 -10.84
N PRO A 239 -33.18 3.80 -10.48
CA PRO A 239 -34.06 3.04 -11.37
C PRO A 239 -34.52 3.90 -12.54
N SER A 240 -34.70 3.26 -13.70
CA SER A 240 -35.30 3.89 -14.86
C SER A 240 -36.78 4.21 -14.61
N GLN A 241 -37.09 5.48 -14.35
CA GLN A 241 -38.44 6.02 -14.53
C GLN A 241 -38.56 6.61 -15.94
N GLY A 242 -38.33 5.78 -16.97
CA GLY A 242 -38.41 6.17 -18.39
C GLY A 242 -37.08 6.56 -19.07
N GLY A 243 -35.93 6.20 -18.50
CA GLY A 243 -34.59 6.47 -19.04
C GLY A 243 -33.60 5.29 -18.90
N THR A 244 -32.29 5.53 -18.91
CA THR A 244 -31.30 4.47 -18.65
C THR A 244 -31.06 4.33 -17.15
N SER A 245 -31.22 3.13 -16.59
CA SER A 245 -30.82 2.83 -15.22
C SER A 245 -29.30 2.99 -15.08
N TYR A 246 -28.83 3.57 -13.98
CA TYR A 246 -27.39 3.72 -13.75
C TYR A 246 -27.02 3.51 -12.29
N LEU A 247 -25.77 3.09 -12.08
CA LEU A 247 -25.13 2.95 -10.79
C LEU A 247 -24.16 4.11 -10.55
N THR A 248 -24.30 4.80 -9.44
CA THR A 248 -23.38 5.90 -9.08
C THR A 248 -22.30 5.42 -8.11
N ILE A 249 -21.05 5.39 -8.57
CA ILE A 249 -19.89 5.20 -7.69
C ILE A 249 -19.61 6.54 -7.01
N LYS A 250 -19.86 6.62 -5.69
CA LYS A 250 -19.60 7.81 -4.88
C LYS A 250 -18.24 7.75 -4.19
N ARG A 251 -17.53 8.89 -4.18
CA ARG A 251 -16.33 9.08 -3.36
C ARG A 251 -16.72 9.69 -2.01
N ASN A 252 -16.92 8.83 -1.01
CA ASN A 252 -17.31 9.23 0.35
C ASN A 252 -16.24 8.85 1.38
N PRO A 253 -15.09 9.56 1.42
CA PRO A 253 -14.14 9.35 2.50
C PRO A 253 -14.77 9.74 3.85
N HIS A 254 -14.43 9.01 4.92
CA HIS A 254 -14.94 9.28 6.26
C HIS A 254 -16.47 9.16 6.38
N ASP A 255 -17.07 8.25 5.60
CA ASP A 255 -18.49 7.95 5.72
C ASP A 255 -18.78 7.49 7.17
N GLY A 256 -19.60 8.28 7.87
CA GLY A 256 -20.00 8.03 9.25
C GLY A 256 -20.99 6.88 9.40
N SER A 257 -21.70 6.53 8.32
CA SER A 257 -22.55 5.33 8.30
C SER A 257 -21.75 4.03 8.12
N ASP A 258 -20.49 4.12 7.72
CA ASP A 258 -19.61 2.97 7.59
C ASP A 258 -18.93 2.69 8.93
N SER A 259 -19.30 1.59 9.58
CA SER A 259 -18.74 1.16 10.87
C SER A 259 -17.32 0.60 10.77
N ARG A 260 -16.79 0.36 9.57
CA ARG A 260 -15.47 -0.25 9.38
C ARG A 260 -14.36 0.74 9.72
N LEU A 261 -13.45 0.33 10.59
CA LEU A 261 -12.22 1.08 10.86
C LEU A 261 -11.37 1.25 9.58
N TYR A 262 -11.30 0.19 8.77
CA TYR A 262 -10.61 0.14 7.49
C TYR A 262 -11.59 0.31 6.33
N GLN A 263 -12.21 1.49 6.25
CA GLN A 263 -13.11 1.85 5.15
C GLN A 263 -12.40 1.68 3.79
N PRO A 264 -13.03 1.00 2.81
CA PRO A 264 -12.60 1.03 1.42
C PRO A 264 -12.63 2.48 0.90
N LEU A 265 -11.67 2.87 0.07
CA LEU A 265 -11.60 4.23 -0.47
C LEU A 265 -11.57 4.22 -1.98
N VAL A 266 -12.29 5.17 -2.57
CA VAL A 266 -12.31 5.40 -4.01
C VAL A 266 -11.19 6.38 -4.38
N LYS A 267 -10.30 5.97 -5.29
CA LYS A 267 -9.19 6.82 -5.76
C LYS A 267 -9.65 7.88 -6.76
N THR A 268 -10.65 7.56 -7.58
CA THR A 268 -11.16 8.42 -8.66
C THR A 268 -12.27 9.35 -8.18
N ARG A 269 -12.66 10.31 -9.02
CA ARG A 269 -13.87 11.11 -8.80
C ARG A 269 -15.12 10.23 -8.92
N SER A 270 -16.21 10.69 -8.29
CA SER A 270 -17.51 10.04 -8.41
C SER A 270 -17.97 10.00 -9.87
N ARG A 271 -18.65 8.93 -10.27
CA ARG A 271 -19.17 8.76 -11.64
C ARG A 271 -20.41 7.88 -11.67
N SER A 272 -21.29 8.13 -12.62
CA SER A 272 -22.40 7.23 -12.95
C SER A 272 -22.00 6.29 -14.09
N ILE A 273 -22.38 5.03 -13.96
CA ILE A 273 -22.15 3.98 -14.96
C ILE A 273 -23.52 3.41 -15.33
N ALA A 274 -23.85 3.47 -16.61
CA ALA A 274 -25.09 2.93 -17.18
C ALA A 274 -24.76 1.68 -18.00
#